data_AF-E1ZND3-F1
#
_entry.id   AF-E1ZND3-F1
#
_cell.length_a   1.000
_cell.length_b   1.000
_cell.length_c   1.000
_cell.angle_alpha   90.00
_cell.angle_beta   90.00
_cell.angle_gamma   90.00
#
_symmetry.space_group_name_H-M   'P 1'
#
loop_
_entity.id
_entity.type
_entity.pdbx_description
1 polymer ?
#
loop_
_entity_poly.entity_id
_entity_poly.type
_entity_poly.pdbx_seq_one_letter_code
_entity_poly.pdbx_strand_id
1 'polypeptide(L)'
;WERRSGEETGSHGYWYRWTEVRGCDETGAVQWYEKWWEVSDWRGMKELGAEKWGCNARGDAWRETWREAIVVEAGSTQPSVERSAHKWAKNGMGHEWEEKWGERYWSAGRADKWADKWAREGADVWHEKWGENYDGSGGCVKYTDKWAEREVEGGAREQWGDKWEENFKDGRGTKQQGETWSVSAGGERYNRWWGENHLGDRLVQKHGSSNTGEHWDVTEQMDTYYNPIPHFGY
;
A
#
# COMPACT_ATOMS: atom_id res chain seq x y z
N TRP A 1 18.91 29.06 -7.89
CA TRP A 1 18.07 28.33 -6.91
C TRP A 1 17.76 29.25 -5.76
N GLU A 2 16.65 29.02 -5.08
CA GLU A 2 16.16 29.80 -3.95
C GLU A 2 15.99 28.88 -2.75
N ARG A 3 16.34 29.36 -1.55
CA ARG A 3 16.10 28.66 -0.29
C ARG A 3 15.31 29.57 0.64
N ARG A 4 14.27 29.02 1.25
CA ARG A 4 13.44 29.67 2.26
C ARG A 4 13.36 28.77 3.48
N SER A 5 13.15 29.37 4.63
CA SER A 5 12.86 28.66 5.87
C SER A 5 11.94 29.51 6.71
N GLY A 6 11.11 28.87 7.52
CA GLY A 6 10.20 29.56 8.41
C GLY A 6 9.94 28.75 9.67
N GLU A 7 9.47 29.46 10.68
CA GLU A 7 9.00 28.91 11.94
C GLU A 7 7.67 29.59 12.27
N GLU A 8 6.68 28.78 12.65
CA GLU A 8 5.36 29.22 13.07
C GLU A 8 5.06 28.66 14.46
N THR A 9 4.55 29.50 15.35
CA THR A 9 4.13 29.10 16.70
C THR A 9 2.64 29.36 16.88
N GLY A 10 1.94 28.41 17.50
CA GLY A 10 0.50 28.47 17.71
C GLY A 10 0.10 28.33 19.18
N SER A 11 -1.22 28.24 19.42
CA SER A 11 -1.74 27.86 20.73
C SER A 11 -1.23 26.46 21.12
N HIS A 12 -1.33 26.11 22.42
CA HIS A 12 -1.02 24.75 22.86
C HIS A 12 0.42 24.31 22.54
N GLY A 13 1.39 25.23 22.60
CA GLY A 13 2.79 24.90 22.34
C GLY A 13 3.05 24.32 20.93
N TYR A 14 2.11 24.52 20.01
CA TYR A 14 2.27 24.14 18.61
C TYR A 14 3.46 24.91 18.04
N TRP A 15 4.38 24.18 17.42
CA TRP A 15 5.44 24.75 16.62
C TRP A 15 5.57 23.99 15.31
N TYR A 16 5.89 24.71 14.26
CA TYR A 16 6.10 24.20 12.92
C TYR A 16 7.35 24.85 12.35
N ARG A 17 8.34 24.05 11.99
CA ARG A 17 9.56 24.50 11.31
C ARG A 17 9.61 23.88 9.94
N TRP A 18 9.99 24.66 8.95
CA TRP A 18 10.14 24.16 7.59
C TRP A 18 11.34 24.78 6.88
N THR A 19 11.88 24.03 5.93
CA THR A 19 12.89 24.49 4.98
C THR A 19 12.39 24.10 3.59
N GLU A 20 12.50 25.04 2.65
CA GLU A 20 12.15 24.85 1.25
C GLU A 20 13.35 25.25 0.39
N VAL A 21 13.68 24.43 -0.61
CA VAL A 21 14.66 24.76 -1.64
C VAL A 21 14.06 24.43 -2.98
N ARG A 22 14.21 25.34 -3.94
CA ARG A 22 13.71 25.15 -5.30
C ARG A 22 14.67 25.73 -6.33
N GLY A 23 14.62 25.20 -7.54
CA GLY A 23 15.41 25.71 -8.65
C GLY A 23 14.71 25.50 -9.97
N CYS A 24 15.06 26.35 -10.93
CA CYS A 24 14.74 26.16 -12.33
C CYS A 24 15.95 26.52 -13.19
N ASP A 25 15.98 26.04 -14.42
CA ASP A 25 16.85 26.58 -15.46
C ASP A 25 16.35 27.96 -15.96
N GLU A 26 17.10 28.60 -16.86
CA GLU A 26 16.74 29.92 -17.41
C GLU A 26 15.40 29.91 -18.15
N THR A 27 15.02 28.77 -18.74
CA THR A 27 13.80 28.64 -19.53
C THR A 27 12.60 28.16 -18.72
N GLY A 28 12.81 27.66 -17.50
CA GLY A 28 11.79 27.02 -16.68
C GLY A 28 11.41 25.60 -17.14
N ALA A 29 12.11 25.03 -18.12
CA ALA A 29 11.86 23.68 -18.63
C ALA A 29 12.37 22.57 -17.67
N VAL A 30 13.35 22.88 -16.82
CA VAL A 30 13.82 21.99 -15.76
C VAL A 30 13.51 22.66 -14.44
N GLN A 31 12.73 22.00 -13.58
CA GLN A 31 12.34 22.53 -12.27
C GLN A 31 12.47 21.45 -11.22
N TRP A 32 12.77 21.85 -10.00
CA TRP A 32 12.76 20.97 -8.84
C TRP A 32 12.42 21.74 -7.58
N TYR A 33 11.92 21.00 -6.60
CA TYR A 33 11.46 21.48 -5.33
C TYR A 33 11.69 20.42 -4.26
N GLU A 34 12.17 20.87 -3.11
CA GLU A 34 12.25 20.06 -1.91
C GLU A 34 11.80 20.90 -0.72
N LYS A 35 10.86 20.39 0.06
CA LYS A 35 10.43 20.95 1.33
C LYS A 35 10.52 19.89 2.41
N TRP A 36 11.06 20.25 3.55
CA TRP A 36 11.09 19.44 4.76
C TRP A 36 10.41 20.20 5.87
N TRP A 37 9.73 19.49 6.75
CA TRP A 37 9.12 20.09 7.91
C TRP A 37 9.15 19.21 9.14
N GLU A 38 9.01 19.88 10.27
CA GLU A 38 8.89 19.28 11.59
C GLU A 38 7.75 20.03 12.31
N VAL A 39 6.84 19.28 12.92
CA VAL A 39 5.74 19.82 13.72
C VAL A 39 5.80 19.17 15.10
N SER A 40 5.50 19.92 16.15
CA SER A 40 5.13 19.31 17.43
C SER A 40 4.26 20.22 18.29
N ASP A 41 3.58 19.62 19.26
CA ASP A 41 2.80 20.36 20.25
C ASP A 41 3.10 19.90 21.70
N TRP A 42 2.51 20.59 22.69
CA TRP A 42 2.63 20.21 24.11
C TRP A 42 1.93 18.90 24.48
N ARG A 43 1.01 18.38 23.65
CA ARG A 43 0.26 17.14 23.91
C ARG A 43 1.05 15.90 23.50
N GLY A 44 2.24 16.09 22.92
CA GLY A 44 3.10 15.00 22.50
C GLY A 44 2.95 14.60 21.04
N MET A 45 2.19 15.37 20.24
CA MET A 45 2.21 15.21 18.79
C MET A 45 3.59 15.61 18.28
N LYS A 46 4.16 14.76 17.42
CA LYS A 46 5.40 15.03 16.68
C LYS A 46 5.24 14.55 15.26
N GLU A 47 5.60 15.35 14.29
CA GLU A 47 5.57 14.98 12.88
C GLU A 47 6.86 15.43 12.19
N LEU A 48 7.36 14.60 11.30
CA LEU A 48 8.40 14.91 10.33
C LEU A 48 7.86 14.59 8.95
N GLY A 49 8.23 15.37 7.95
CA GLY A 49 7.87 15.04 6.58
C GLY A 49 8.72 15.76 5.56
N ALA A 50 8.62 15.26 4.33
CA ALA A 50 9.16 15.96 3.18
C ALA A 50 8.25 15.83 1.96
N GLU A 51 8.30 16.85 1.11
CA GLU A 51 7.70 16.89 -0.20
C GLU A 51 8.79 17.24 -1.19
N LYS A 52 8.89 16.45 -2.25
CA LYS A 52 9.85 16.65 -3.31
C LYS A 52 9.17 16.46 -4.64
N TRP A 53 9.54 17.26 -5.61
CA TRP A 53 9.13 17.04 -6.99
C TRP A 53 10.15 17.62 -7.95
N GLY A 54 10.10 17.15 -9.19
CA GLY A 54 10.90 17.70 -10.26
C GLY A 54 10.36 17.36 -11.63
N CYS A 55 10.79 18.12 -12.62
CA CYS A 55 10.53 17.87 -14.02
C CYS A 55 11.73 18.24 -14.89
N ASN A 56 11.74 17.74 -16.12
CA ASN A 56 12.77 18.09 -17.11
C ASN A 56 12.17 18.50 -18.46
N ALA A 57 13.04 19.02 -19.34
CA ALA A 57 12.66 19.49 -20.67
C ALA A 57 12.13 18.39 -21.62
N ARG A 58 12.29 17.11 -21.24
CA ARG A 58 11.78 15.96 -22.02
C ARG A 58 10.33 15.61 -21.66
N GLY A 59 9.76 16.27 -20.65
CA GLY A 59 8.40 16.00 -20.17
C GLY A 59 8.33 14.97 -19.03
N ASP A 60 9.48 14.48 -18.55
CA ASP A 60 9.52 13.63 -17.37
C ASP A 60 9.18 14.47 -16.13
N ALA A 61 8.39 13.90 -15.21
CA ALA A 61 8.03 14.53 -13.96
C ALA A 61 7.89 13.50 -12.85
N TRP A 62 8.18 13.88 -11.62
CA TRP A 62 8.05 13.03 -10.45
C TRP A 62 7.67 13.85 -9.22
N ARG A 63 7.03 13.20 -8.26
CA ARG A 63 6.68 13.73 -6.94
C ARG A 63 6.79 12.64 -5.90
N GLU A 64 7.35 12.97 -4.75
CA GLU A 64 7.41 12.13 -3.57
C GLU A 64 7.02 12.95 -2.35
N THR A 65 6.09 12.44 -1.56
CA THR A 65 5.79 12.96 -0.23
C THR A 65 5.94 11.84 0.78
N TRP A 66 6.62 12.06 1.89
CA TRP A 66 6.64 11.14 3.02
C TRP A 66 6.36 11.89 4.32
N ARG A 67 5.81 11.15 5.29
CA ARG A 67 5.42 11.65 6.60
C ARG A 67 5.65 10.57 7.64
N GLU A 68 6.18 10.95 8.80
CA GLU A 68 6.22 10.15 10.02
C GLU A 68 5.62 10.98 11.16
N ALA A 69 4.63 10.45 11.86
CA ALA A 69 3.94 11.15 12.93
C ALA A 69 3.72 10.26 14.15
N ILE A 70 3.98 10.81 15.33
CA ILE A 70 3.49 10.30 16.61
C ILE A 70 2.23 11.08 16.94
N VAL A 71 1.12 10.37 17.08
CA VAL A 71 -0.20 10.95 17.37
C VAL A 71 -0.75 10.34 18.64
N VAL A 72 -1.23 11.18 19.55
CA VAL A 72 -2.06 10.79 20.69
C VAL A 72 -3.49 11.23 20.36
N GLU A 73 -4.37 10.29 20.05
CA GLU A 73 -5.74 10.62 19.64
C GLU A 73 -6.54 11.27 20.78
N ALA A 74 -7.31 12.31 20.46
CA ALA A 74 -8.19 12.95 21.45
C ALA A 74 -9.29 11.96 21.89
N GLY A 75 -9.15 11.41 23.11
CA GLY A 75 -10.07 10.42 23.68
C GLY A 75 -9.46 9.03 23.86
N SER A 76 -8.28 8.77 23.30
CA SER A 76 -7.49 7.58 23.58
C SER A 76 -6.15 8.02 24.19
N THR A 77 -5.79 7.50 25.35
CA THR A 77 -4.44 7.72 25.92
C THR A 77 -3.36 6.94 25.17
N GLN A 78 -3.74 6.23 24.10
CA GLN A 78 -2.86 5.35 23.36
C GLN A 78 -2.11 6.12 22.27
N PRO A 79 -0.77 6.28 22.37
CA PRO A 79 0.02 6.81 21.27
C PRO A 79 0.03 5.82 20.10
N SER A 80 0.05 6.38 18.90
CA SER A 80 0.34 5.64 17.68
C SER A 80 1.45 6.29 16.88
N VAL A 81 2.28 5.47 16.24
CA VAL A 81 3.25 5.91 15.23
C VAL A 81 2.64 5.62 13.87
N GLU A 82 2.57 6.63 13.00
CA GLU A 82 2.12 6.52 11.63
C GLU A 82 3.26 6.91 10.70
N ARG A 83 3.49 6.11 9.65
CA ARG A 83 4.36 6.48 8.54
C ARG A 83 3.61 6.28 7.24
N SER A 84 3.80 7.18 6.30
CA SER A 84 3.24 7.04 4.95
C SER A 84 4.13 7.68 3.92
N ALA A 85 4.03 7.19 2.69
CA ALA A 85 4.54 7.90 1.54
C ALA A 85 3.61 7.77 0.33
N HIS A 86 3.73 8.75 -0.55
CA HIS A 86 3.07 8.79 -1.84
C HIS A 86 4.10 9.23 -2.87
N LYS A 87 4.37 8.33 -3.82
CA LYS A 87 5.32 8.50 -4.91
C LYS A 87 4.57 8.41 -6.22
N TRP A 88 4.93 9.28 -7.14
CA TRP A 88 4.38 9.30 -8.49
C TRP A 88 5.48 9.73 -9.45
N ALA A 89 5.53 9.12 -10.63
CA ALA A 89 6.33 9.63 -11.72
C ALA A 89 5.72 9.32 -13.08
N LYS A 90 6.03 10.17 -14.06
CA LYS A 90 5.73 9.97 -15.47
C LYS A 90 6.93 10.30 -16.33
N ASN A 91 7.00 9.71 -17.51
CA ASN A 91 7.94 10.10 -18.55
C ASN A 91 7.28 10.99 -19.63
N GLY A 92 8.10 11.57 -20.51
CA GLY A 92 7.65 12.35 -21.66
C GLY A 92 6.80 11.59 -22.69
N MET A 93 6.74 10.25 -22.61
CA MET A 93 5.94 9.39 -23.48
C MET A 93 4.55 9.07 -22.89
N GLY A 94 4.27 9.55 -21.67
CA GLY A 94 2.99 9.30 -20.99
C GLY A 94 2.92 7.97 -20.23
N HIS A 95 4.05 7.27 -20.04
CA HIS A 95 4.12 6.15 -19.11
C HIS A 95 4.20 6.73 -17.70
N GLU A 96 3.45 6.15 -16.77
CA GLU A 96 3.40 6.66 -15.40
C GLU A 96 3.22 5.55 -14.38
N TRP A 97 3.59 5.83 -13.13
CA TRP A 97 3.34 4.94 -12.01
C TRP A 97 3.05 5.77 -10.75
N GLU A 98 2.29 5.18 -9.84
CA GLU A 98 1.99 5.72 -8.52
C GLU A 98 2.12 4.60 -7.49
N GLU A 99 2.70 4.93 -6.33
CA GLU A 99 2.70 4.08 -5.14
C GLU A 99 2.29 4.92 -3.95
N LYS A 100 1.27 4.45 -3.22
CA LYS A 100 0.90 4.95 -1.90
C LYS A 100 1.09 3.82 -0.92
N TRP A 101 1.73 4.09 0.21
CA TRP A 101 1.82 3.12 1.30
C TRP A 101 1.67 3.82 2.64
N GLY A 102 1.23 3.05 3.62
CA GLY A 102 1.10 3.51 4.99
C GLY A 102 1.27 2.38 5.98
N GLU A 103 1.80 2.73 7.14
CA GLU A 103 1.85 1.87 8.31
C GLU A 103 1.47 2.67 9.56
N ARG A 104 0.72 2.03 10.45
CA ARG A 104 0.33 2.61 11.73
C ARG A 104 0.47 1.57 12.82
N TYR A 105 1.15 1.92 13.90
CA TYR A 105 1.43 1.05 15.04
C TYR A 105 0.86 1.70 16.29
N TRP A 106 0.11 0.95 17.08
CA TRP A 106 -0.40 1.39 18.37
C TRP A 106 0.34 0.69 19.51
N SER A 107 0.47 1.35 20.65
CA SER A 107 1.22 0.81 21.79
C SER A 107 0.66 -0.48 22.42
N ALA A 108 -0.55 -0.92 22.05
CA ALA A 108 -1.14 -2.19 22.49
C ALA A 108 -0.93 -3.34 21.49
N GLY A 109 0.01 -3.20 20.56
CA GLY A 109 0.38 -4.26 19.61
C GLY A 109 -0.48 -4.33 18.36
N ARG A 110 -1.48 -3.45 18.20
CA ARG A 110 -2.21 -3.29 16.93
C ARG A 110 -1.28 -2.70 15.87
N ALA A 111 -1.39 -3.19 14.64
CA ALA A 111 -0.67 -2.64 13.51
C ALA A 111 -1.52 -2.70 12.23
N ASP A 112 -1.49 -1.63 11.43
CA ASP A 112 -2.15 -1.57 10.13
C ASP A 112 -1.07 -1.23 9.10
N LYS A 113 -0.95 -2.01 8.02
CA LYS A 113 0.02 -1.80 6.93
C LYS A 113 -0.68 -1.98 5.60
N TRP A 114 -0.33 -1.17 4.61
CA TRP A 114 -0.92 -1.28 3.28
C TRP A 114 -0.05 -0.64 2.21
N ALA A 115 -0.24 -1.08 0.96
CA ALA A 115 0.17 -0.32 -0.21
C ALA A 115 -0.87 -0.43 -1.33
N ASP A 116 -0.94 0.61 -2.15
CA ASP A 116 -1.73 0.71 -3.36
C ASP A 116 -0.80 1.24 -4.46
N LYS A 117 -0.65 0.43 -5.50
CA LYS A 117 0.30 0.65 -6.58
C LYS A 117 -0.39 0.47 -7.91
N TRP A 118 0.02 1.28 -8.87
CA TRP A 118 -0.31 1.03 -10.26
C TRP A 118 0.76 1.61 -11.18
N ALA A 119 0.82 1.09 -12.38
CA ALA A 119 1.55 1.74 -13.46
C ALA A 119 0.88 1.53 -14.80
N ARG A 120 1.25 2.39 -15.73
CA ARG A 120 0.83 2.37 -17.12
C ARG A 120 2.05 2.48 -18.02
N GLU A 121 2.13 1.57 -18.99
CA GLU A 121 3.09 1.61 -20.09
C GLU A 121 2.32 1.56 -21.42
N GLY A 122 2.24 2.70 -22.11
CA GLY A 122 1.40 2.81 -23.31
C GLY A 122 -0.09 2.57 -23.00
N ALA A 123 -0.62 1.45 -23.49
CA ALA A 123 -1.99 0.99 -23.24
C ALA A 123 -2.09 -0.08 -22.13
N ASP A 124 -0.96 -0.60 -21.67
CA ASP A 124 -0.89 -1.65 -20.66
C ASP A 124 -0.94 -1.00 -19.27
N VAL A 125 -1.73 -1.60 -18.38
CA VAL A 125 -1.93 -1.08 -17.01
C VAL A 125 -1.84 -2.25 -16.05
N TRP A 126 -1.24 -2.05 -14.88
CA TRP A 126 -1.32 -3.00 -13.77
C TRP A 126 -1.61 -2.27 -12.47
N HIS A 127 -2.26 -2.99 -11.56
CA HIS A 127 -2.60 -2.57 -10.21
C HIS A 127 -2.19 -3.65 -9.22
N GLU A 128 -1.71 -3.23 -8.05
CA GLU A 128 -1.47 -4.09 -6.90
C GLU A 128 -1.87 -3.34 -5.64
N LYS A 129 -2.80 -3.92 -4.88
CA LYS A 129 -3.13 -3.50 -3.54
C LYS A 129 -2.86 -4.65 -2.58
N TRP A 130 -2.27 -4.35 -1.44
CA TRP A 130 -2.13 -5.33 -0.37
C TRP A 130 -2.22 -4.64 0.99
N GLY A 131 -2.54 -5.41 2.02
CA GLY A 131 -2.53 -4.91 3.37
C GLY A 131 -2.48 -6.01 4.42
N GLU A 132 -2.10 -5.59 5.62
CA GLU A 132 -2.05 -6.40 6.82
C GLU A 132 -2.67 -5.60 7.97
N ASN A 133 -3.64 -6.18 8.67
CA ASN A 133 -4.24 -5.65 9.88
C ASN A 133 -3.95 -6.62 11.03
N TYR A 134 -3.40 -6.15 12.13
CA TYR A 134 -3.08 -6.94 13.32
C TYR A 134 -3.88 -6.37 14.47
N ASP A 135 -4.66 -7.20 15.18
CA ASP A 135 -5.59 -6.75 16.22
C ASP A 135 -4.92 -6.50 17.59
N GLY A 136 -3.62 -6.81 17.73
CA GLY A 136 -2.86 -6.70 18.98
C GLY A 136 -3.12 -7.81 20.00
N SER A 137 -3.99 -8.77 19.67
CA SER A 137 -4.40 -9.91 20.51
C SER A 137 -4.15 -11.26 19.83
N GLY A 138 -3.22 -11.32 18.88
CA GLY A 138 -2.87 -12.53 18.14
C GLY A 138 -3.74 -12.80 16.90
N GLY A 139 -4.69 -11.91 16.59
CA GLY A 139 -5.47 -11.94 15.36
C GLY A 139 -4.87 -11.05 14.27
N CYS A 140 -5.01 -11.48 13.02
CA CYS A 140 -4.52 -10.71 11.89
C CYS A 140 -5.27 -11.05 10.60
N VAL A 141 -5.51 -10.03 9.78
CA VAL A 141 -6.06 -10.12 8.42
C VAL A 141 -4.98 -9.69 7.44
N LYS A 142 -4.77 -10.47 6.38
CA LYS A 142 -3.86 -10.13 5.28
C LYS A 142 -4.60 -10.27 3.97
N TYR A 143 -4.35 -9.37 3.03
CA TYR A 143 -5.01 -9.43 1.74
C TYR A 143 -4.11 -8.93 0.63
N THR A 144 -4.47 -9.33 -0.58
CA THR A 144 -3.88 -8.85 -1.83
C THR A 144 -4.97 -8.81 -2.88
N ASP A 145 -4.89 -7.82 -3.77
CA ASP A 145 -5.73 -7.66 -4.94
C ASP A 145 -4.85 -7.08 -6.05
N LYS A 146 -4.58 -7.88 -7.08
CA LYS A 146 -3.76 -7.50 -8.23
C LYS A 146 -4.52 -7.78 -9.49
N TRP A 147 -4.34 -6.90 -10.47
CA TRP A 147 -4.80 -7.15 -11.81
C TRP A 147 -3.94 -6.38 -12.81
N ALA A 148 -3.96 -6.83 -14.06
CA ALA A 148 -3.35 -6.12 -15.16
C ALA A 148 -4.20 -6.26 -16.42
N GLU A 149 -4.05 -5.30 -17.31
CA GLU A 149 -4.58 -5.32 -18.66
C GLU A 149 -3.47 -5.00 -19.67
N ARG A 150 -3.58 -5.59 -20.86
CA ARG A 150 -2.75 -5.22 -22.01
C ARG A 150 -3.58 -5.09 -23.26
N GLU A 151 -3.13 -4.22 -24.16
CA GLU A 151 -3.70 -4.12 -25.51
C GLU A 151 -3.02 -5.13 -26.44
N VAL A 152 -3.82 -5.86 -27.23
CA VAL A 152 -3.33 -6.77 -28.28
C VAL A 152 -3.61 -6.19 -29.67
N GLU A 153 -3.04 -6.82 -30.70
CA GLU A 153 -3.23 -6.40 -32.09
C GLU A 153 -4.73 -6.29 -32.44
N GLY A 154 -5.10 -5.17 -33.09
CA GLY A 154 -6.49 -4.87 -33.41
C GLY A 154 -7.28 -4.13 -32.32
N GLY A 155 -6.63 -3.69 -31.24
CA GLY A 155 -7.22 -2.86 -30.19
C GLY A 155 -8.09 -3.64 -29.19
N ALA A 156 -8.04 -4.97 -29.23
CA ALA A 156 -8.66 -5.81 -28.21
C ALA A 156 -7.80 -5.81 -26.93
N ARG A 157 -8.40 -6.20 -25.80
CA ARG A 157 -7.73 -6.19 -24.49
C ARG A 157 -7.76 -7.56 -23.84
N GLU A 158 -6.64 -7.91 -23.22
CA GLU A 158 -6.55 -9.04 -22.30
C GLU A 158 -6.44 -8.52 -20.88
N GLN A 159 -7.08 -9.20 -19.94
CA GLN A 159 -7.07 -8.84 -18.52
C GLN A 159 -6.83 -10.08 -17.68
N TRP A 160 -6.12 -9.93 -16.56
CA TRP A 160 -5.94 -11.01 -15.59
C TRP A 160 -5.76 -10.43 -14.19
N GLY A 161 -6.07 -11.23 -13.18
CA GLY A 161 -5.87 -10.80 -11.81
C GLY A 161 -5.90 -11.95 -10.82
N ASP A 162 -5.38 -11.64 -9.64
CA ASP A 162 -5.40 -12.50 -8.46
C ASP A 162 -5.78 -11.66 -7.24
N LYS A 163 -6.66 -12.20 -6.41
CA LYS A 163 -6.94 -11.61 -5.10
C LYS A 163 -7.08 -12.71 -4.08
N TRP A 164 -6.73 -12.43 -2.83
CA TRP A 164 -6.95 -13.34 -1.72
C TRP A 164 -7.03 -12.57 -0.41
N GLU A 165 -7.73 -13.15 0.55
CA GLU A 165 -7.77 -12.69 1.93
C GLU A 165 -7.52 -13.86 2.88
N GLU A 166 -6.73 -13.60 3.91
CA GLU A 166 -6.45 -14.48 5.04
C GLU A 166 -6.93 -13.80 6.32
N ASN A 167 -7.60 -14.56 7.18
CA ASN A 167 -8.02 -14.11 8.50
C ASN A 167 -7.67 -15.20 9.51
N PHE A 168 -6.80 -14.86 10.45
CA PHE A 168 -6.29 -15.79 11.45
C PHE A 168 -6.41 -15.20 12.85
N LYS A 169 -6.65 -16.09 13.82
CA LYS A 169 -6.65 -15.80 15.25
C LYS A 169 -6.39 -17.08 16.05
N ASP A 170 -5.52 -16.99 17.05
CA ASP A 170 -5.24 -18.07 18.01
C ASP A 170 -4.84 -19.42 17.35
N GLY A 171 -4.03 -19.36 16.29
CA GLY A 171 -3.57 -20.55 15.54
C GLY A 171 -4.68 -21.24 14.73
N ARG A 172 -5.87 -20.65 14.67
CA ARG A 172 -6.96 -21.00 13.78
C ARG A 172 -7.14 -19.89 12.75
N GLY A 173 -7.77 -20.22 11.64
CA GLY A 173 -8.04 -19.21 10.63
C GLY A 173 -8.53 -19.80 9.34
N THR A 174 -8.84 -18.90 8.44
CA THR A 174 -9.33 -19.22 7.12
C THR A 174 -8.59 -18.32 6.15
N LYS A 175 -7.93 -18.93 5.17
CA LYS A 175 -7.66 -18.27 3.89
C LYS A 175 -8.99 -18.22 3.15
N GLN A 176 -9.73 -17.16 3.45
CA GLN A 176 -11.18 -17.20 3.45
C GLN A 176 -11.73 -17.26 2.02
N GLN A 177 -11.00 -16.74 1.02
CA GLN A 177 -11.26 -16.89 -0.42
C GLN A 177 -10.11 -16.27 -1.24
N GLY A 178 -9.51 -17.06 -2.13
CA GLY A 178 -8.68 -16.60 -3.23
C GLY A 178 -9.42 -16.74 -4.57
N GLU A 179 -9.14 -15.84 -5.50
CA GLU A 179 -9.65 -15.85 -6.86
C GLU A 179 -8.50 -15.58 -7.82
N THR A 180 -8.41 -16.34 -8.90
CA THR A 180 -7.58 -16.03 -10.06
C THR A 180 -8.48 -16.02 -11.28
N TRP A 181 -8.36 -14.99 -12.11
CA TRP A 181 -9.23 -14.82 -13.27
C TRP A 181 -8.46 -14.24 -14.46
N SER A 182 -8.99 -14.47 -15.66
CA SER A 182 -8.53 -13.80 -16.88
C SER A 182 -9.67 -13.62 -17.88
N VAL A 183 -9.49 -12.65 -18.78
CA VAL A 183 -10.35 -12.39 -19.93
C VAL A 183 -9.46 -12.29 -21.16
N SER A 184 -9.66 -13.17 -22.14
CA SER A 184 -8.93 -13.13 -23.41
C SER A 184 -9.42 -11.97 -24.29
N ALA A 185 -8.64 -11.61 -25.31
CA ALA A 185 -9.02 -10.60 -26.29
C ALA A 185 -10.35 -10.92 -27.02
N GLY A 186 -10.70 -12.22 -27.12
CA GLY A 186 -11.98 -12.69 -27.66
C GLY A 186 -13.15 -12.61 -26.67
N GLY A 187 -12.93 -12.12 -25.45
CA GLY A 187 -13.93 -12.06 -24.38
C GLY A 187 -14.11 -13.36 -23.61
N GLU A 188 -13.27 -14.37 -23.85
CA GLU A 188 -13.35 -15.64 -23.12
C GLU A 188 -12.87 -15.43 -21.69
N ARG A 189 -13.72 -15.79 -20.72
CA ARG A 189 -13.42 -15.60 -19.30
C ARG A 189 -13.01 -16.91 -18.64
N TYR A 190 -11.88 -16.90 -17.96
CA TYR A 190 -11.47 -17.93 -17.02
C TYR A 190 -11.58 -17.42 -15.59
N ASN A 191 -11.94 -18.31 -14.67
CA ASN A 191 -12.02 -18.00 -13.26
C ASN A 191 -11.81 -19.26 -12.40
N ARG A 192 -11.01 -19.13 -11.35
CA ARG A 192 -10.74 -20.16 -10.35
C ARG A 192 -10.82 -19.56 -8.95
N TRP A 193 -11.69 -20.12 -8.12
CA TRP A 193 -11.79 -19.84 -6.70
C TRP A 193 -11.09 -20.92 -5.90
N TRP A 194 -10.50 -20.53 -4.77
CA TRP A 194 -9.83 -21.45 -3.88
C TRP A 194 -9.85 -20.91 -2.44
N GLY A 195 -9.65 -21.78 -1.47
CA GLY A 195 -9.64 -21.42 -0.06
C GLY A 195 -8.97 -22.48 0.79
N GLU A 196 -8.53 -22.06 1.97
CA GLU A 196 -7.93 -22.96 2.97
C GLU A 196 -8.56 -22.70 4.34
N ASN A 197 -9.12 -23.74 4.96
CA ASN A 197 -9.62 -23.67 6.34
C ASN A 197 -8.61 -24.36 7.26
N HIS A 198 -8.07 -23.63 8.22
CA HIS A 198 -7.20 -24.18 9.26
C HIS A 198 -8.07 -24.63 10.43
N LEU A 199 -8.34 -25.93 10.49
CA LEU A 199 -9.31 -26.55 11.39
C LEU A 199 -8.77 -26.76 12.82
N GLY A 200 -7.47 -26.51 13.04
CA GLY A 200 -6.76 -26.87 14.26
C GLY A 200 -6.08 -28.23 14.16
N ASP A 201 -5.25 -28.59 15.14
CA ASP A 201 -4.52 -29.87 15.20
C ASP A 201 -3.77 -30.25 13.90
N ARG A 202 -3.20 -29.24 13.24
CA ARG A 202 -2.48 -29.36 11.95
C ARG A 202 -3.35 -29.82 10.78
N LEU A 203 -4.68 -29.82 10.90
CA LEU A 203 -5.58 -30.14 9.80
C LEU A 203 -5.91 -28.89 8.97
N VAL A 204 -5.69 -29.00 7.67
CA VAL A 204 -6.03 -27.96 6.70
C VAL A 204 -6.95 -28.56 5.65
N GLN A 205 -8.11 -27.94 5.45
CA GLN A 205 -8.99 -28.22 4.33
C GLN A 205 -8.68 -27.25 3.20
N LYS A 206 -8.31 -27.78 2.03
CA LYS A 206 -8.11 -27.03 0.80
C LYS A 206 -9.25 -27.30 -0.14
N HIS A 207 -9.96 -26.25 -0.55
CA HIS A 207 -11.11 -26.38 -1.42
C HIS A 207 -11.06 -25.36 -2.55
N GLY A 208 -11.81 -25.61 -3.62
CA GLY A 208 -11.95 -24.65 -4.70
C GLY A 208 -12.64 -25.23 -5.93
N SER A 209 -12.86 -24.34 -6.89
CA SER A 209 -13.53 -24.66 -8.15
C SER A 209 -13.16 -23.69 -9.25
N SER A 210 -13.44 -24.05 -10.51
CA SER A 210 -13.30 -23.17 -11.66
C SER A 210 -14.56 -23.12 -12.50
N ASN A 211 -14.68 -22.08 -13.33
CA ASN A 211 -15.72 -22.01 -14.36
C ASN A 211 -15.50 -22.97 -15.55
N THR A 212 -14.39 -23.72 -15.55
CA THR A 212 -14.07 -24.78 -16.51
C THR A 212 -14.41 -26.18 -16.01
N GLY A 213 -15.01 -26.30 -14.82
CA GLY A 213 -15.45 -27.58 -14.25
C GLY A 213 -14.45 -28.24 -13.30
N GLU A 214 -13.32 -27.60 -12.98
CA GLU A 214 -12.41 -28.05 -11.93
C GLU A 214 -13.12 -27.92 -10.57
N HIS A 215 -12.94 -28.91 -9.69
CA HIS A 215 -13.41 -28.87 -8.31
C HIS A 215 -12.52 -29.76 -7.44
N TRP A 216 -12.18 -29.29 -6.24
CA TRP A 216 -11.47 -30.08 -5.24
C TRP A 216 -11.91 -29.67 -3.84
N ASP A 217 -11.87 -30.64 -2.93
CA ASP A 217 -12.04 -30.45 -1.50
C ASP A 217 -11.27 -31.59 -0.81
N VAL A 218 -10.13 -31.25 -0.22
CA VAL A 218 -9.20 -32.21 0.37
C VAL A 218 -8.78 -31.72 1.74
N THR A 219 -8.81 -32.61 2.74
CA THR A 219 -8.27 -32.32 4.06
C THR A 219 -6.98 -33.11 4.27
N GLU A 220 -5.93 -32.42 4.67
CA GLU A 220 -4.61 -33.01 4.91
C GLU A 220 -3.98 -32.48 6.20
N GLN A 221 -3.05 -33.27 6.77
CA GLN A 221 -2.22 -32.80 7.88
C GLN A 221 -1.05 -31.99 7.33
N MET A 222 -0.89 -30.77 7.83
CA MET A 222 0.18 -29.85 7.47
C MET A 222 0.73 -29.12 8.69
N ASP A 223 2.05 -28.94 8.73
CA ASP A 223 2.65 -28.00 9.66
C ASP A 223 2.34 -26.57 9.19
N THR A 224 1.42 -25.90 9.89
CA THR A 224 1.03 -24.53 9.58
C THR A 224 1.79 -23.58 10.49
N TYR A 225 2.66 -22.75 9.90
CA TYR A 225 3.30 -21.64 10.62
C TYR A 225 2.53 -20.35 10.33
N TYR A 226 2.04 -19.71 11.39
CA TYR A 226 1.45 -18.38 11.32
C TYR A 226 2.25 -17.44 12.19
N ASN A 227 2.62 -16.28 11.65
CA ASN A 227 3.25 -15.22 12.44
C ASN A 227 2.20 -14.12 12.75
N PRO A 228 1.56 -14.16 13.93
CA PRO A 228 0.59 -13.14 14.34
C PRO A 228 1.27 -11.86 14.85
N ILE A 229 2.61 -11.85 14.91
CA ILE A 229 3.39 -10.72 15.40
C ILE A 229 3.80 -9.88 14.18
N PRO A 230 3.48 -8.57 14.16
CA PRO A 230 3.94 -7.71 13.09
C PRO A 230 5.48 -7.68 13.10
N HIS A 231 6.09 -7.72 11.92
CA HIS A 231 7.55 -7.79 11.77
C HIS A 231 8.27 -6.53 12.32
N PHE A 232 7.53 -5.46 12.56
CA PHE A 232 7.96 -4.20 13.18
C PHE A 232 6.88 -3.76 14.19
N GLY A 233 7.29 -3.08 15.26
CA GLY A 233 6.39 -2.65 16.34
C GLY A 233 6.83 -1.33 16.96
N TYR A 234 6.00 -0.80 17.86
CA TYR A 234 6.28 0.40 18.66
C TYR A 234 7.52 0.23 19.55
#